data_AF-A0A7S7ZFY2-F1
#
_entry.id   AF-A0A7S7ZFY2-F1
#
_cell.length_a   1.000
_cell.length_b   1.000
_cell.length_c   1.000
_cell.angle_alpha   90.00
_cell.angle_beta   90.00
_cell.angle_gamma   90.00
#
_symmetry.space_group_name_H-M   'P 1'
#
loop_
_entity.id
_entity.type
_entity.pdbx_description
1 polymer ?
#
loop_
_entity_poly.entity_id
_entity_poly.type
_entity_poly.pdbx_seq_one_letter_code
_entity_poly.pdbx_strand_id
1 'polypeptide(L)'
;MERNQPHAQNHTPAASRNDFFSSLLEAVETVLSPAVAAIDAKLARPTIALREELAWNDDETIAVTLGLVNAWVGTLNAAIKQHNETFAQFTQRQDEARLALRRHHLADKSQEFQNACDAVSEAKTDVDARTLSYNQLQEQATDLRSRIKEHGQAAEKINRLIEAYLGHKELSIASVEKGYEIHRRGRPIDSSPSEGEKTAIALCYFLSRLEAEGRSIKDRILVVDDPISSLDSRALN
;
A
#
# COMPACT_ATOMS: atom_id res chain seq x y z
N MET A 1 -3.46 22.09 -19.91
CA MET A 1 -3.50 23.08 -20.98
C MET A 1 -2.28 22.87 -21.86
N GLU A 2 -2.38 22.03 -22.90
CA GLU A 2 -1.49 22.14 -24.05
C GLU A 2 -2.10 21.45 -25.28
N ARG A 3 -2.47 22.31 -26.23
CA ARG A 3 -2.55 22.12 -27.68
C ARG A 3 -3.05 20.79 -28.22
N ASN A 4 -4.37 20.78 -28.42
CA ASN A 4 -5.06 20.08 -29.49
C ASN A 4 -4.48 20.54 -30.85
N GLN A 5 -3.61 19.74 -31.48
CA GLN A 5 -3.24 19.94 -32.89
C GLN A 5 -4.22 19.16 -33.77
N PRO A 6 -4.96 19.81 -34.67
CA PRO A 6 -5.77 19.08 -35.64
C PRO A 6 -4.83 18.43 -36.65
N HIS A 7 -4.90 17.10 -36.78
CA HIS A 7 -4.39 16.40 -37.95
C HIS A 7 -5.14 16.92 -39.18
N ALA A 8 -4.55 17.89 -39.86
CA ALA A 8 -4.95 18.29 -41.20
C ALA A 8 -4.73 17.09 -42.13
N GLN A 9 -5.79 16.32 -42.35
CA GLN A 9 -5.86 15.40 -43.47
C GLN A 9 -5.75 16.26 -44.74
N ASN A 10 -4.59 16.22 -45.38
CA ASN A 10 -4.39 16.75 -46.73
C ASN A 10 -5.22 15.89 -47.69
N HIS A 11 -6.53 16.11 -47.71
CA HIS A 11 -7.39 15.66 -48.79
C HIS A 11 -7.09 16.52 -50.01
N THR A 12 -6.17 16.05 -50.85
CA THR A 12 -6.10 16.51 -52.24
C THR A 12 -7.48 16.20 -52.87
N PRO A 13 -8.18 17.18 -53.46
CA PRO A 13 -9.54 16.97 -53.93
C PRO A 13 -9.56 15.90 -55.01
N ALA A 14 -10.42 14.89 -54.84
CA ALA A 14 -10.60 13.79 -55.80
C ALA A 14 -10.93 14.25 -57.23
N ALA A 15 -11.45 15.48 -57.38
CA ALA A 15 -11.72 16.11 -58.67
C ALA A 15 -10.47 16.22 -59.57
N SER A 16 -9.31 16.63 -59.02
CA SER A 16 -8.11 16.85 -59.86
C SER A 16 -7.47 15.56 -60.37
N ARG A 17 -7.71 14.44 -59.68
CA ARG A 17 -7.11 13.14 -60.01
C ARG A 17 -7.91 12.42 -61.11
N ASN A 18 -9.21 12.65 -61.15
CA ASN A 18 -10.11 12.12 -62.19
C ASN A 18 -9.89 12.87 -63.51
N ASP A 19 -9.82 14.20 -63.46
CA ASP A 19 -9.59 15.03 -64.64
C ASP A 19 -8.24 14.70 -65.29
N PHE A 20 -7.20 14.46 -64.48
CA PHE A 20 -5.87 14.10 -64.97
C PHE A 20 -5.79 12.67 -65.55
N PHE A 21 -6.65 11.73 -65.12
CA PHE A 21 -6.72 10.39 -65.72
C PHE A 21 -7.43 10.44 -67.07
N SER A 22 -8.51 11.20 -67.14
CA SER A 22 -9.25 11.45 -68.38
C SER A 22 -8.36 12.08 -69.45
N SER A 23 -7.54 13.08 -69.10
CA SER A 23 -6.58 13.67 -70.03
C SER A 23 -5.51 12.69 -70.52
N LEU A 24 -5.07 11.75 -69.68
CA LEU A 24 -4.14 10.70 -70.11
C LEU A 24 -4.78 9.75 -71.12
N LEU A 25 -6.02 9.32 -70.85
CA LEU A 25 -6.77 8.44 -71.76
C LEU A 25 -6.97 9.10 -73.13
N GLU A 26 -7.36 10.37 -73.14
CA GLU A 26 -7.56 11.15 -74.37
C GLU A 26 -6.24 11.32 -75.15
N ALA A 27 -5.12 11.56 -74.46
CA ALA A 27 -3.81 11.69 -75.10
C ALA A 27 -3.32 10.35 -75.70
N VAL A 28 -3.55 9.23 -75.01
CA VAL A 28 -3.23 7.90 -75.52
C VAL A 28 -4.11 7.55 -76.72
N GLU A 29 -5.41 7.81 -76.65
CA GLU A 29 -6.34 7.58 -77.77
C GLU A 29 -5.93 8.40 -79.00
N THR A 30 -5.51 9.66 -78.79
CA THR A 30 -5.02 10.54 -79.85
C THR A 30 -3.76 9.99 -80.53
N VAL A 31 -2.82 9.39 -79.77
CA VAL A 31 -1.62 8.75 -80.32
C VAL A 31 -1.96 7.51 -81.16
N LEU A 32 -2.95 6.72 -80.73
CA LEU A 32 -3.31 5.45 -81.35
C LEU A 32 -4.26 5.60 -82.56
N SER A 33 -5.01 6.70 -82.63
CA SER A 33 -6.07 6.92 -83.61
C SER A 33 -5.63 6.67 -85.07
N PRO A 34 -4.46 7.15 -85.55
CA PRO A 34 -4.03 6.92 -86.93
C PRO A 34 -3.78 5.44 -87.25
N ALA A 35 -3.14 4.72 -86.31
CA ALA A 35 -2.86 3.29 -86.44
C ALA A 35 -4.15 2.45 -86.43
N VAL A 36 -5.10 2.81 -85.55
CA VAL A 36 -6.43 2.17 -85.50
C VAL A 36 -7.19 2.39 -86.80
N ALA A 37 -7.23 3.62 -87.31
CA ALA A 37 -7.89 3.94 -88.58
C ALA A 37 -7.28 3.18 -89.78
N ALA A 38 -5.96 3.01 -89.79
CA ALA A 38 -5.27 2.23 -90.82
C ALA A 38 -5.64 0.74 -90.76
N ILE A 39 -5.75 0.17 -89.56
CA ILE A 39 -6.22 -1.21 -89.35
C ILE A 39 -7.67 -1.37 -89.81
N ASP A 40 -8.55 -0.45 -89.42
CA ASP A 40 -9.97 -0.48 -89.80
C ASP A 40 -10.15 -0.37 -91.32
N ALA A 41 -9.38 0.49 -91.98
CA ALA A 41 -9.39 0.63 -93.43
C ALA A 41 -8.92 -0.66 -94.15
N LYS A 42 -7.92 -1.36 -93.59
CA LYS A 42 -7.43 -2.64 -94.10
C LYS A 42 -8.46 -3.77 -93.89
N LEU A 43 -9.14 -3.80 -92.75
CA LEU A 43 -10.23 -4.74 -92.47
C LEU A 43 -11.39 -4.54 -93.46
N ALA A 44 -11.78 -3.30 -93.72
CA ALA A 44 -12.85 -2.98 -94.68
C ALA A 44 -12.45 -3.29 -96.14
N ARG A 45 -11.15 -3.25 -96.48
CA ARG A 45 -10.64 -3.45 -97.84
C ARG A 45 -9.35 -4.30 -97.83
N PRO A 46 -9.48 -5.64 -97.80
CA PRO A 46 -8.34 -6.55 -97.61
C PRO A 46 -7.25 -6.47 -98.70
N THR A 47 -7.61 -6.02 -99.91
CA THR A 47 -6.71 -5.89 -101.06
C THR A 47 -5.83 -4.63 -101.05
N ILE A 48 -6.06 -3.67 -100.14
CA ILE A 48 -5.18 -2.50 -99.99
C ILE A 48 -3.83 -2.96 -99.44
N ALA A 49 -2.74 -2.76 -100.19
CA ALA A 49 -1.40 -2.93 -99.62
C ALA A 49 -1.20 -1.87 -98.52
N LEU A 50 -0.77 -2.28 -97.32
CA LEU A 50 -0.23 -1.33 -96.34
C LEU A 50 1.03 -0.74 -96.95
N ARG A 51 0.90 0.43 -97.57
CA ARG A 51 2.05 1.21 -98.01
C ARG A 51 2.45 2.04 -96.81
N GLU A 52 3.68 1.80 -96.37
CA GLU A 52 4.36 2.40 -95.22
C GLU A 52 3.89 1.87 -93.86
N GLU A 53 4.84 1.85 -92.92
CA GLU A 53 4.71 1.27 -91.58
C GLU A 53 3.48 1.81 -90.85
N LEU A 54 2.95 1.06 -89.87
CA LEU A 54 1.84 1.52 -89.04
C LEU A 54 2.22 2.87 -88.42
N ALA A 55 1.68 3.96 -88.95
CA ALA A 55 2.02 5.30 -88.50
C ALA A 55 1.26 5.58 -87.20
N TRP A 56 2.01 5.88 -86.16
CA TRP A 56 1.49 6.51 -84.95
C TRP A 56 1.27 8.00 -85.25
N ASN A 57 0.70 8.72 -84.29
CA ASN A 57 0.65 10.19 -84.38
C ASN A 57 2.07 10.81 -84.40
N ASP A 58 2.19 12.11 -84.64
CA ASP A 58 3.49 12.78 -84.77
C ASP A 58 4.36 12.71 -83.48
N ASP A 59 5.67 12.87 -83.65
CA ASP A 59 6.66 12.76 -82.57
C ASP A 59 6.37 13.73 -81.39
N GLU A 60 5.79 14.90 -81.66
CA GLU A 60 5.43 15.88 -80.62
C GLU A 60 4.26 15.35 -79.79
N THR A 61 3.21 14.84 -80.44
CA THR A 61 2.05 14.21 -79.78
C THR A 61 2.47 12.99 -78.95
N ILE A 62 3.37 12.14 -79.48
CA ILE A 62 3.92 11.00 -78.74
C ILE A 62 4.70 11.47 -77.51
N ALA A 63 5.56 12.48 -77.65
CA ALA A 63 6.36 13.01 -76.55
C ALA A 63 5.48 13.59 -75.43
N VAL A 64 4.42 14.33 -75.78
CA VAL A 64 3.45 14.87 -74.82
C VAL A 64 2.78 13.73 -74.04
N THR A 65 2.29 12.71 -74.74
CA THR A 65 1.63 11.55 -74.11
C THR A 65 2.58 10.78 -73.19
N LEU A 66 3.84 10.56 -73.61
CA LEU A 66 4.86 9.94 -72.74
C LEU A 66 5.15 10.79 -71.50
N GLY A 67 5.14 12.12 -71.63
CA GLY A 67 5.24 13.04 -70.50
C GLY A 67 4.10 12.85 -69.49
N LEU A 68 2.86 12.73 -69.96
CA LEU A 68 1.68 12.48 -69.13
C LEU A 68 1.75 11.10 -68.44
N VAL A 69 2.17 10.06 -69.15
CA VAL A 69 2.38 8.71 -68.58
C VAL A 69 3.40 8.78 -67.44
N ASN A 70 4.54 9.42 -67.66
CA ASN A 70 5.59 9.55 -66.64
C ASN A 70 5.11 10.32 -65.41
N ALA A 71 4.33 11.39 -65.60
CA ALA A 71 3.73 12.15 -64.50
C ALA A 71 2.75 11.29 -63.68
N TRP A 72 1.96 10.44 -64.33
CA TRP A 72 1.06 9.48 -63.68
C TRP A 72 1.81 8.43 -62.88
N VAL A 73 2.84 7.82 -63.48
CA VAL A 73 3.73 6.88 -62.79
C VAL A 73 4.36 7.53 -61.57
N GLY A 74 4.84 8.78 -61.69
CA GLY A 74 5.37 9.55 -60.57
C GLY A 74 4.35 9.74 -59.44
N THR A 75 3.11 10.07 -59.78
CA THR A 75 2.01 10.26 -58.81
C THR A 75 1.68 8.96 -58.07
N LEU A 76 1.58 7.83 -58.78
CA LEU A 76 1.33 6.52 -58.19
C LEU A 76 2.48 6.09 -57.27
N ASN A 77 3.73 6.26 -57.72
CA ASN A 77 4.91 5.94 -56.92
C ASN A 77 4.98 6.79 -55.65
N ALA A 78 4.61 8.07 -55.70
CA ALA A 78 4.54 8.92 -54.53
C ALA A 78 3.49 8.43 -53.52
N ALA A 79 2.30 8.05 -53.99
CA ALA A 79 1.24 7.50 -53.14
C ALA A 79 1.66 6.16 -52.50
N ILE A 80 2.28 5.27 -53.28
CA ILE A 80 2.83 3.99 -52.80
C ILE A 80 3.90 4.24 -51.75
N LYS A 81 4.82 5.18 -51.99
CA LYS A 81 5.89 5.54 -51.05
C LYS A 81 5.30 6.05 -49.73
N GLN A 82 4.34 6.98 -49.78
CA GLN A 82 3.68 7.52 -48.59
C GLN A 82 2.96 6.41 -47.79
N HIS A 83 2.28 5.50 -48.48
CA HIS A 83 1.63 4.36 -47.83
C HIS A 83 2.65 3.46 -47.14
N ASN A 84 3.73 3.09 -47.84
CA ASN A 84 4.77 2.21 -47.31
C ASN A 84 5.49 2.83 -46.11
N GLU A 85 5.79 4.13 -46.14
CA GLU A 85 6.37 4.86 -45.00
C GLU A 85 5.43 4.88 -43.80
N THR A 86 4.13 5.12 -44.05
CA THR A 86 3.11 5.11 -42.99
C THR A 86 2.98 3.72 -42.37
N PHE A 87 2.99 2.68 -43.19
CA PHE A 87 2.91 1.29 -42.74
C PHE A 87 4.17 0.88 -41.94
N ALA A 88 5.36 1.26 -42.41
CA ALA A 88 6.61 0.98 -41.71
C ALA A 88 6.64 1.61 -40.31
N GLN A 89 6.03 2.78 -40.13
CA GLN A 89 5.94 3.49 -38.85
C GLN A 89 4.74 3.06 -37.99
N PHE A 90 3.83 2.24 -38.52
CA PHE A 90 2.57 1.95 -37.84
C PHE A 90 2.78 1.27 -36.48
N THR A 91 3.61 0.22 -36.43
CA THR A 91 3.94 -0.49 -35.20
C THR A 91 4.58 0.44 -34.18
N GLN A 92 5.54 1.28 -34.62
CA GLN A 92 6.19 2.26 -33.74
C GLN A 92 5.17 3.23 -33.13
N ARG A 93 4.29 3.81 -33.94
CA ARG A 93 3.23 4.72 -33.45
C ARG A 93 2.29 4.02 -32.48
N GLN A 94 1.96 2.76 -32.74
CA GLN A 94 1.13 1.96 -31.84
C GLN A 94 1.80 1.76 -30.48
N ASP A 95 3.09 1.45 -30.47
CA ASP A 95 3.86 1.23 -29.25
C ASP A 95 4.07 2.53 -28.46
N GLU A 96 4.35 3.64 -29.14
CA GLU A 96 4.44 4.97 -28.53
C GLU A 96 3.10 5.38 -27.89
N ALA A 97 1.98 5.17 -28.58
CA ALA A 97 0.65 5.45 -28.05
C ALA A 97 0.31 4.57 -26.83
N ARG A 98 0.62 3.27 -26.89
CA ARG A 98 0.46 2.35 -25.75
C ARG A 98 1.29 2.80 -24.56
N LEU A 99 2.54 3.20 -24.78
CA LEU A 99 3.44 3.66 -23.73
C LEU A 99 2.95 4.98 -23.11
N ALA A 100 2.44 5.90 -23.93
CA ALA A 100 1.84 7.14 -23.45
C ALA A 100 0.63 6.88 -22.53
N LEU A 101 -0.27 5.96 -22.92
CA LEU A 101 -1.40 5.56 -22.08
C LEU A 101 -0.95 4.95 -20.75
N ARG A 102 0.03 4.05 -20.78
CA ARG A 102 0.60 3.44 -19.55
C ARG A 102 1.19 4.51 -18.62
N ARG A 103 1.99 5.43 -19.16
CA ARG A 103 2.58 6.54 -18.39
C ARG A 103 1.50 7.44 -17.78
N HIS A 104 0.46 7.76 -18.55
CA HIS A 104 -0.65 8.56 -18.05
C HIS A 104 -1.36 7.88 -16.88
N HIS A 105 -1.69 6.59 -17.00
CA HIS A 105 -2.31 5.84 -15.90
C HIS A 105 -1.42 5.75 -14.65
N LEU A 106 -0.11 5.54 -14.83
CA LEU A 106 0.82 5.53 -13.70
C LEU A 106 0.92 6.90 -13.04
N ALA A 107 0.95 7.98 -13.81
CA ALA A 107 1.00 9.34 -13.28
C ALA A 107 -0.29 9.69 -12.53
N ASP A 108 -1.46 9.37 -13.09
CA ASP A 108 -2.77 9.58 -12.47
C ASP A 108 -2.89 8.88 -11.10
N LYS A 109 -2.32 7.67 -11.00
CA LYS A 109 -2.36 6.86 -9.77
C LYS A 109 -1.16 7.04 -8.85
N SER A 110 -0.18 7.84 -9.24
CA SER A 110 1.05 8.02 -8.45
C SER A 110 0.78 8.59 -7.06
N GLN A 111 -0.09 9.60 -6.96
CA GLN A 111 -0.45 10.22 -5.69
C GLN A 111 -1.25 9.28 -4.80
N GLU A 112 -2.21 8.52 -5.36
CA GLU A 112 -2.97 7.51 -4.62
C GLU A 112 -2.05 6.43 -4.05
N PHE A 113 -1.08 5.96 -4.85
CA PHE A 113 -0.08 4.98 -4.40
C PHE A 113 0.80 5.54 -3.29
N GLN A 114 1.30 6.78 -3.43
CA GLN A 114 2.12 7.42 -2.40
C GLN A 114 1.35 7.58 -1.09
N ASN A 115 0.10 8.04 -1.15
CA ASN A 115 -0.77 8.17 0.02
C ASN A 115 -1.00 6.81 0.71
N ALA A 116 -1.16 5.74 -0.06
CA ALA A 116 -1.30 4.39 0.49
C ALA A 116 -0.01 3.91 1.16
N CYS A 117 1.17 4.19 0.58
CA CYS A 117 2.45 3.90 1.21
C CYS A 117 2.62 4.65 2.54
N ASP A 118 2.30 5.95 2.56
CA ASP A 118 2.41 6.78 3.75
C ASP A 118 1.47 6.29 4.85
N ALA A 119 0.21 5.97 4.50
CA ALA A 119 -0.78 5.41 5.43
C ALA A 119 -0.34 4.05 6.01
N VAL A 120 0.28 3.18 5.20
CA VAL A 120 0.83 1.91 5.69
C VAL A 120 1.99 2.15 6.66
N SER A 121 2.87 3.12 6.37
CA SER A 121 3.98 3.46 7.25
C SER A 121 3.52 4.03 8.59
N GLU A 122 2.52 4.91 8.57
CA GLU A 122 1.91 5.49 9.77
C GLU A 122 1.24 4.40 10.62
N ALA A 123 0.40 3.56 9.99
CA ALA A 123 -0.26 2.45 10.68
C ALA A 123 0.74 1.48 11.32
N LYS A 124 1.85 1.19 10.64
CA LYS A 124 2.92 0.33 11.19
C LYS A 124 3.56 0.97 12.43
N THR A 125 3.83 2.28 12.37
CA THR A 125 4.41 3.03 13.49
C THR A 125 3.45 3.05 14.69
N ASP A 126 2.15 3.23 14.47
CA ASP A 126 1.14 3.21 15.54
C ASP A 126 1.01 1.82 16.17
N VAL A 127 1.05 0.75 15.36
CA VAL A 127 1.06 -0.63 15.86
C VAL A 127 2.29 -0.87 16.74
N ASP A 128 3.48 -0.51 16.28
CA ASP A 128 4.73 -0.71 17.05
C ASP A 128 4.68 0.05 18.39
N ALA A 129 4.19 1.30 18.39
CA ALA A 129 4.02 2.10 19.60
C ALA A 129 3.00 1.49 20.57
N ARG A 130 1.85 1.02 20.07
CA ARG A 130 0.82 0.36 20.88
C ARG A 130 1.31 -0.97 21.44
N THR A 131 2.04 -1.76 20.68
CA THR A 131 2.64 -3.02 21.14
C THR A 131 3.63 -2.77 22.27
N LEU A 132 4.47 -1.73 22.16
CA LEU A 132 5.40 -1.35 23.23
C LEU A 132 4.63 -0.96 24.50
N SER A 133 3.62 -0.09 24.38
CA SER A 133 2.79 0.32 25.51
C SER A 133 2.04 -0.85 26.15
N TYR A 134 1.51 -1.77 25.33
CA TYR A 134 0.84 -2.98 25.81
C TYR A 134 1.79 -3.85 26.65
N ASN A 135 3.01 -4.10 26.16
CA ASN A 135 3.99 -4.91 26.87
C ASN A 135 4.38 -4.27 28.21
N GLN A 136 4.59 -2.95 28.24
CA GLN A 136 4.88 -2.21 29.48
C GLN A 136 3.75 -2.32 30.50
N LEU A 137 2.49 -2.17 30.06
CA LEU A 137 1.33 -2.32 30.93
C LEU A 137 1.18 -3.76 31.44
N GLN A 138 1.51 -4.75 30.61
CA GLN A 138 1.46 -6.16 30.99
C GLN A 138 2.52 -6.51 32.06
N GLU A 139 3.73 -5.97 31.93
CA GLU A 139 4.78 -6.09 32.94
C GLU A 139 4.36 -5.45 34.28
N GLN A 140 3.84 -4.22 34.23
CA GLN A 140 3.33 -3.53 35.43
C GLN A 140 2.18 -4.30 36.09
N ALA A 141 1.24 -4.83 35.30
CA ALA A 141 0.15 -5.64 35.83
C ALA A 141 0.67 -6.92 36.50
N THR A 142 1.73 -7.51 35.97
CA THR A 142 2.37 -8.71 36.53
C THR A 142 3.06 -8.40 37.86
N ASP A 143 3.83 -7.30 37.92
CA ASP A 143 4.47 -6.82 39.16
C ASP A 143 3.45 -6.57 40.27
N LEU A 144 2.39 -5.80 39.96
CA LEU A 144 1.34 -5.47 40.93
C LEU A 144 0.65 -6.74 41.46
N ARG A 145 0.36 -7.73 40.60
CA ARG A 145 -0.20 -9.01 41.03
C ARG A 145 0.74 -9.80 41.93
N SER A 146 2.06 -9.78 41.65
CA SER A 146 3.06 -10.42 42.52
C SER A 146 3.06 -9.77 43.90
N ARG A 147 3.10 -8.43 43.95
CA ARG A 147 3.09 -7.67 45.20
C ARG A 147 1.85 -7.96 46.04
N ILE A 148 0.67 -8.02 45.41
CA ILE A 148 -0.58 -8.41 46.11
C ILE A 148 -0.47 -9.83 46.69
N LYS A 149 0.06 -10.79 45.92
CA LYS A 149 0.21 -12.18 46.38
C LYS A 149 1.21 -12.31 47.53
N GLU A 150 2.29 -11.53 47.52
CA GLU A 150 3.28 -11.45 48.59
C GLU A 150 2.65 -10.91 49.89
N HIS A 151 1.87 -9.84 49.81
CA HIS A 151 1.16 -9.28 50.96
C HIS A 151 0.14 -10.28 51.57
N GLY A 152 -0.56 -11.05 50.73
CA GLY A 152 -1.48 -12.09 51.21
C GLY A 152 -0.80 -13.19 52.03
N GLN A 153 0.34 -13.71 51.55
CA GLN A 153 1.12 -14.73 52.27
C GLN A 153 1.69 -14.19 53.59
N ALA A 154 2.13 -12.93 53.59
CA ALA A 154 2.61 -12.28 54.81
C ALA A 154 1.47 -12.08 55.83
N ALA A 155 0.27 -11.68 55.39
CA ALA A 155 -0.90 -11.54 56.27
C ALA A 155 -1.26 -12.87 56.97
N GLU A 156 -1.30 -13.98 56.23
CA GLU A 156 -1.57 -15.30 56.81
C GLU A 156 -0.56 -15.70 57.88
N LYS A 157 0.72 -15.41 57.64
CA LYS A 157 1.80 -15.72 58.58
C LYS A 157 1.67 -14.90 59.86
N ILE A 158 1.43 -13.61 59.73
CA ILE A 158 1.20 -12.72 60.88
C ILE A 158 -0.05 -13.16 61.65
N ASN A 159 -1.13 -13.53 60.96
CA ASN A 159 -2.35 -14.04 61.60
C ASN A 159 -2.12 -15.28 62.45
N ARG A 160 -1.29 -16.22 61.98
CA ARG A 160 -0.91 -17.40 62.77
C ARG A 160 -0.16 -17.04 64.05
N LEU A 161 0.73 -16.04 64.00
CA LEU A 161 1.45 -15.57 65.18
C LEU A 161 0.53 -14.82 66.16
N ILE A 162 -0.38 -13.98 65.65
CA ILE A 162 -1.36 -13.25 66.48
C ILE A 162 -2.26 -14.25 67.21
N GLU A 163 -2.76 -15.27 66.50
CA GLU A 163 -3.58 -16.33 67.11
C GLU A 163 -2.81 -17.11 68.18
N ALA A 164 -1.56 -17.49 67.90
CA ALA A 164 -0.72 -18.22 68.85
C ALA A 164 -0.40 -17.39 70.11
N TYR A 165 -0.25 -16.08 69.97
CA TYR A 165 0.09 -15.18 71.08
C TYR A 165 -1.12 -14.78 71.93
N LEU A 166 -2.26 -14.46 71.30
CA LEU A 166 -3.47 -14.01 72.00
C LEU A 166 -4.39 -15.18 72.43
N GLY A 167 -4.17 -16.39 71.91
CA GLY A 167 -4.92 -17.60 72.25
C GLY A 167 -6.33 -17.68 71.67
N HIS A 168 -6.82 -16.62 71.01
CA HIS A 168 -8.17 -16.53 70.44
C HIS A 168 -8.13 -15.83 69.07
N LYS A 169 -8.96 -16.29 68.11
CA LYS A 169 -9.08 -15.70 66.75
C LYS A 169 -9.92 -14.41 66.70
N GLU A 170 -9.91 -13.60 67.75
CA GLU A 170 -10.71 -12.37 67.74
C GLU A 170 -10.10 -11.29 66.86
N LEU A 171 -8.77 -11.23 66.75
CA LEU A 171 -8.04 -10.24 65.94
C LEU A 171 -7.31 -10.92 64.78
N SER A 172 -7.40 -10.30 63.61
CA SER A 172 -6.65 -10.69 62.41
C SER A 172 -6.26 -9.46 61.60
N ILE A 173 -5.34 -9.63 60.67
CA ILE A 173 -5.01 -8.66 59.64
C ILE A 173 -5.39 -9.20 58.27
N ALA A 174 -5.97 -8.32 57.45
CA ALA A 174 -6.28 -8.59 56.06
C ALA A 174 -5.31 -7.81 55.16
N SER A 175 -4.77 -8.47 54.14
CA SER A 175 -3.99 -7.80 53.10
C SER A 175 -4.92 -6.92 52.27
N VAL A 176 -4.59 -5.64 52.15
CA VAL A 176 -5.27 -4.67 51.29
C VAL A 176 -4.27 -4.03 50.33
N GLU A 177 -4.76 -3.36 49.30
CA GLU A 177 -3.94 -2.84 48.19
C GLU A 177 -2.76 -1.94 48.64
N LYS A 178 -2.86 -1.30 49.81
CA LYS A 178 -1.85 -0.40 50.38
C LYS A 178 -1.20 -0.90 51.69
N GLY A 179 -1.39 -2.18 52.07
CA GLY A 179 -0.80 -2.72 53.30
C GLY A 179 -1.74 -3.68 54.02
N TYR A 180 -2.00 -3.41 55.31
CA TYR A 180 -2.82 -4.29 56.16
C TYR A 180 -3.94 -3.51 56.83
N GLU A 181 -5.10 -4.14 56.93
CA GLU A 181 -6.23 -3.67 57.73
C GLU A 181 -6.43 -4.62 58.92
N ILE A 182 -6.69 -4.07 60.12
CA ILE A 182 -6.94 -4.87 61.32
C ILE A 182 -8.43 -5.17 61.41
N HIS A 183 -8.75 -6.44 61.60
CA HIS A 183 -10.11 -6.95 61.70
C HIS A 183 -10.36 -7.55 63.09
N ARG A 184 -11.55 -7.31 63.65
CA ARG A 184 -12.06 -8.00 64.84
C ARG A 184 -13.27 -8.85 64.46
N ARG A 185 -13.21 -10.15 64.75
CA ARG A 185 -14.24 -11.15 64.38
C ARG A 185 -14.60 -11.09 62.88
N GLY A 186 -13.60 -10.87 62.03
CA GLY A 186 -13.75 -10.85 60.57
C GLY A 186 -14.34 -9.56 59.97
N ARG A 187 -14.40 -8.47 60.73
CA ARG A 187 -14.78 -7.14 60.22
C ARG A 187 -13.71 -6.11 60.58
N PRO A 188 -13.53 -5.04 59.78
CA PRO A 188 -12.66 -3.92 60.16
C PRO A 188 -12.99 -3.41 61.58
N ILE A 189 -11.98 -3.07 62.36
CA ILE A 189 -12.21 -2.56 63.71
C ILE A 189 -12.77 -1.12 63.66
N ASP A 190 -13.85 -0.87 64.40
CA ASP A 190 -14.42 0.48 64.54
C ASP A 190 -13.70 1.32 65.63
N SER A 191 -12.97 0.64 66.52
CA SER A 191 -12.24 1.23 67.64
C SER A 191 -10.81 0.70 67.71
N SER A 192 -9.90 1.50 68.26
CA SER A 192 -8.48 1.12 68.39
C SER A 192 -8.31 -0.16 69.22
N PRO A 193 -7.33 -1.02 68.90
CA PRO A 193 -7.01 -2.19 69.74
C PRO A 193 -6.57 -1.74 71.14
N SER A 194 -6.70 -2.64 72.11
CA SER A 194 -6.14 -2.43 73.45
C SER A 194 -4.62 -2.25 73.38
N GLU A 195 -4.02 -1.69 74.43
CA GLU A 195 -2.58 -1.47 74.47
C GLU A 195 -1.79 -2.78 74.37
N GLY A 196 -2.25 -3.84 75.04
CA GLY A 196 -1.70 -5.19 74.91
C GLY A 196 -1.86 -5.78 73.51
N GLU A 197 -3.00 -5.55 72.84
CA GLU A 197 -3.23 -5.99 71.46
C GLU A 197 -2.33 -5.24 70.46
N LYS A 198 -2.11 -3.93 70.67
CA LYS A 198 -1.17 -3.15 69.85
C LYS A 198 0.25 -3.71 69.96
N THR A 199 0.71 -3.99 71.18
CA THR A 199 2.03 -4.59 71.43
C THR A 199 2.15 -5.99 70.82
N ALA A 200 1.11 -6.81 70.95
CA ALA A 200 1.05 -8.15 70.35
C ALA A 200 1.17 -8.10 68.82
N ILE A 201 0.37 -7.23 68.17
CA ILE A 201 0.37 -7.07 66.72
C ILE A 201 1.73 -6.53 66.24
N ALA A 202 2.29 -5.53 66.93
CA ALA A 202 3.59 -4.97 66.61
C ALA A 202 4.71 -6.01 66.69
N LEU A 203 4.71 -6.86 67.73
CA LEU A 203 5.67 -7.94 67.89
C LEU A 203 5.52 -9.02 66.81
N CYS A 204 4.30 -9.47 66.53
CA CYS A 204 4.04 -10.48 65.49
C CYS A 204 4.42 -9.99 64.09
N TYR A 205 4.13 -8.71 63.80
CA TYR A 205 4.54 -8.05 62.56
C TYR A 205 6.07 -7.96 62.46
N PHE A 206 6.74 -7.55 63.54
CA PHE A 206 8.19 -7.46 63.60
C PHE A 206 8.87 -8.81 63.36
N LEU A 207 8.41 -9.87 64.04
CA LEU A 207 8.94 -11.23 63.86
C LEU A 207 8.72 -11.75 62.43
N SER A 208 7.52 -11.52 61.88
CA SER A 208 7.21 -11.92 60.49
C SER A 208 8.08 -11.19 59.47
N ARG A 209 8.33 -9.89 59.70
CA ARG A 209 9.20 -9.06 58.85
C ARG A 209 10.65 -9.52 58.94
N LEU A 210 11.15 -9.86 60.13
CA LEU A 210 12.51 -10.34 60.32
C LEU A 210 12.75 -11.63 59.53
N GLU A 211 11.82 -12.59 59.57
CA GLU A 211 11.90 -13.81 58.78
C GLU A 211 11.77 -13.56 57.26
N ALA A 212 10.93 -12.60 56.84
CA ALA A 212 10.75 -12.25 55.42
C ALA A 212 12.00 -11.63 54.80
N GLU A 213 12.83 -10.93 55.58
CA GLU A 213 14.12 -10.36 55.13
C GLU A 213 15.24 -11.42 55.00
N GLY A 214 14.90 -12.71 54.97
CA GLY A 214 15.85 -13.83 54.85
C GLY A 214 16.70 -14.03 56.12
N ARG A 215 16.28 -13.45 57.25
CA ARG A 215 17.02 -13.53 58.51
C ARG A 215 16.49 -14.71 59.31
N SER A 216 17.29 -15.77 59.44
CA SER A 216 17.00 -16.89 60.34
C SER A 216 16.89 -16.38 61.78
N ILE A 217 15.71 -16.50 62.40
CA ILE A 217 15.51 -16.20 63.82
C ILE A 217 16.36 -17.12 64.70
N LYS A 218 16.62 -18.35 64.25
CA LYS A 218 17.37 -19.37 65.01
C LYS A 218 18.82 -18.98 65.27
N ASP A 219 19.39 -18.11 64.44
CA ASP A 219 20.80 -17.74 64.48
C ASP A 219 21.03 -16.33 65.03
N ARG A 220 20.04 -15.76 65.74
CA ARG A 220 20.06 -14.35 66.16
C ARG A 220 19.57 -14.16 67.59
N ILE A 221 20.13 -13.15 68.24
CA ILE A 221 19.69 -12.66 69.54
C ILE A 221 18.79 -11.46 69.30
N LEU A 222 17.54 -11.54 69.73
CA LEU A 222 16.61 -10.42 69.74
C LEU A 222 16.62 -9.80 71.14
N VAL A 223 17.04 -8.54 71.24
CA VAL A 223 16.94 -7.75 72.48
C VAL A 223 15.69 -6.89 72.37
N VAL A 224 14.76 -7.08 73.31
CA VAL A 224 13.54 -6.26 73.42
C VAL A 224 13.61 -5.52 74.74
N ASP A 225 13.64 -4.20 74.69
CA ASP A 225 13.63 -3.33 75.86
C ASP A 225 12.16 -3.11 76.29
N ASP A 226 11.84 -3.40 77.55
CA ASP A 226 10.48 -3.34 78.13
C ASP A 226 9.35 -3.89 77.21
N PRO A 227 9.32 -5.19 76.89
CA PRO A 227 8.33 -5.76 75.98
C PRO A 227 6.87 -5.61 76.46
N ILE A 228 6.65 -5.31 77.75
CA ILE A 228 5.33 -5.36 78.38
C ILE A 228 5.25 -4.38 79.57
N SER A 229 4.62 -3.21 79.40
CA SER A 229 4.39 -2.27 80.51
C SER A 229 3.05 -2.49 81.22
N SER A 230 2.14 -3.30 80.67
CA SER A 230 0.78 -3.49 81.20
C SER A 230 0.23 -4.91 81.00
N LEU A 231 1.01 -5.95 81.30
CA LEU A 231 0.47 -7.32 81.46
C LEU A 231 -0.32 -7.39 82.78
N ASP A 232 -1.38 -6.62 82.86
CA ASP A 232 -2.30 -6.66 84.00
C ASP A 232 -3.14 -7.94 83.89
N SER A 233 -2.71 -8.94 84.67
CA SER A 233 -3.56 -9.86 85.42
C SER A 233 -4.62 -10.70 84.67
N ARG A 234 -4.39 -11.12 83.41
CA ARG A 234 -5.31 -12.04 82.71
C ARG A 234 -4.71 -13.19 81.91
N ALA A 235 -3.47 -13.60 82.21
CA ALA A 235 -2.86 -14.81 81.63
C ALA A 235 -2.91 -16.05 82.58
N LEU A 236 -3.57 -15.95 83.74
CA LEU A 236 -3.82 -17.05 84.66
C LEU A 236 -5.29 -17.01 85.11
N ASN A 237 -6.18 -17.49 84.25
CA ASN A 237 -7.45 -18.16 84.58
C ASN A 237 -8.09 -18.72 83.32
#